data_AF-A0A971MVW9-F1
#
_entry.id   AF-A0A971MVW9-F1
#
_cell.length_a   1.000
_cell.length_b   1.000
_cell.length_c   1.000
_cell.angle_alpha   90.00
_cell.angle_beta   90.00
_cell.angle_gamma   90.00
#
_symmetry.space_group_name_H-M   'P 1'
#
loop_
_entity.id
_entity.type
_entity.pdbx_description
1 polymer ?
#
loop_
_entity_poly.entity_id
_entity_poly.type
_entity_poly.pdbx_seq_one_letter_code
_entity_poly.pdbx_strand_id
1 'polypeptide(L)'
;MKAKLLVLGLFCLAIVSGCTDKLGKVDFSGRVELEPESGGWAYRNIASASIRPIKVDSDDRLGNYRNDLELQKTITIGKGEYLIATRFKTNRIRTGHDILDIFLKSDLFTLFGDYQIFVYNFDTKERVKTIIAKDSEFGDDWDSLIDDPRANFNKRNLERKGDFVQYFREPVTERDCVIEIGYEIKSEALRTINNDGEFIEDDGEYKYEELSVDGSAWINVGFRQCLTGKHGVGDQRIQFYILDWNLNGEFDEEDRAWSDYTNKIYEFGEEIRLTDSWSAKKDNTYRLTLIKPQSKQEKYALEIELVNKAKK
;
A
#
# COMPACT_ATOMS: atom_id res chain seq x y z
N MET A 1 -11.95 -57.74 -4.11
CA MET A 1 -12.34 -56.35 -3.79
C MET A 1 -11.29 -55.39 -4.31
N LYS A 2 -11.43 -55.00 -5.58
CA LYS A 2 -10.74 -53.89 -6.23
C LYS A 2 -11.84 -52.96 -6.75
N ALA A 3 -11.54 -51.68 -6.92
CA ALA A 3 -12.42 -50.63 -7.45
C ALA A 3 -13.41 -49.97 -6.45
N LYS A 4 -12.88 -49.18 -5.50
CA LYS A 4 -13.63 -48.05 -4.90
C LYS A 4 -12.80 -46.80 -4.60
N LEU A 5 -11.55 -46.71 -5.05
CA LEU A 5 -10.67 -45.56 -4.76
C LEU A 5 -10.23 -44.77 -6.00
N LEU A 6 -10.88 -44.94 -7.16
CA LEU A 6 -10.53 -44.24 -8.40
C LEU A 6 -11.61 -43.28 -8.93
N VAL A 7 -12.76 -43.18 -8.24
CA VAL A 7 -13.89 -42.34 -8.68
C VAL A 7 -13.91 -40.97 -8.00
N LEU A 8 -13.25 -40.80 -6.84
CA LEU A 8 -13.19 -39.50 -6.16
C LEU A 8 -12.14 -38.55 -6.75
N GLY A 9 -11.07 -39.09 -7.36
CA GLY A 9 -10.00 -38.30 -7.97
C GLY A 9 -10.37 -37.64 -9.31
N LEU A 10 -11.32 -38.21 -10.05
CA LEU A 10 -11.82 -37.59 -11.30
C LEU A 10 -12.96 -36.59 -11.07
N PHE A 11 -13.71 -36.70 -9.97
CA PHE A 11 -14.81 -35.77 -9.68
C PHE A 11 -14.31 -34.41 -9.19
N CYS A 12 -13.16 -34.37 -8.51
CA CYS A 12 -12.52 -33.11 -8.12
C CYS A 12 -11.87 -32.35 -9.29
N LEU A 13 -11.54 -33.02 -10.40
CA LEU A 13 -11.01 -32.37 -11.61
C LEU A 13 -12.12 -31.81 -12.52
N ALA A 14 -13.35 -32.31 -12.42
CA ALA A 14 -14.48 -31.81 -13.21
C ALA A 14 -15.14 -30.54 -12.60
N ILE A 15 -15.02 -30.32 -11.28
CA ILE A 15 -15.62 -29.13 -10.62
C ILE A 15 -14.77 -27.85 -10.81
N VAL A 16 -13.51 -27.98 -11.23
CA VAL A 16 -12.64 -26.82 -11.58
C VAL A 16 -12.95 -26.28 -13.00
N SER A 17 -13.84 -26.93 -13.76
CA SER A 17 -14.14 -26.53 -15.15
C SER A 17 -15.30 -25.54 -15.30
N GLY A 18 -15.77 -24.90 -14.21
CA GLY A 18 -17.03 -24.15 -14.21
C GLY A 18 -17.01 -22.67 -13.80
N CYS A 19 -15.93 -22.14 -13.21
CA CYS A 19 -15.78 -20.69 -13.02
C CYS A 19 -15.00 -20.09 -14.21
N THR A 20 -15.43 -20.41 -15.43
CA THR A 20 -15.03 -19.61 -16.58
C THR A 20 -15.70 -18.26 -16.40
N ASP A 21 -14.90 -17.22 -16.19
CA ASP A 21 -15.37 -15.83 -16.22
C ASP A 21 -16.25 -15.65 -17.48
N LYS A 22 -17.57 -15.62 -17.29
CA LYS A 22 -18.53 -15.51 -18.38
C LYS A 22 -18.46 -14.12 -19.02
N LEU A 23 -17.73 -13.19 -18.39
CA LEU A 23 -17.57 -11.83 -18.86
C LEU A 23 -16.51 -11.67 -19.93
N GLY A 24 -15.55 -12.59 -20.06
CA GLY A 24 -14.48 -12.48 -21.05
C GLY A 24 -14.97 -12.22 -22.49
N LYS A 25 -16.12 -12.79 -22.85
CA LYS A 25 -16.74 -12.63 -24.18
C LYS A 25 -17.78 -11.51 -24.25
N VAL A 26 -18.18 -10.93 -23.13
CA VAL A 26 -19.12 -9.80 -23.07
C VAL A 26 -18.40 -8.57 -23.61
N ASP A 27 -19.07 -7.86 -24.51
CA ASP A 27 -18.56 -6.63 -25.09
C ASP A 27 -18.93 -5.46 -24.18
N PHE A 28 -17.93 -4.92 -23.48
CA PHE A 28 -18.06 -3.75 -22.60
C PHE A 28 -17.76 -2.44 -23.31
N SER A 29 -17.70 -2.44 -24.66
CA SER A 29 -17.51 -1.19 -25.39
C SER A 29 -18.70 -0.25 -25.22
N GLY A 30 -18.39 1.04 -25.15
CA GLY A 30 -19.39 2.07 -24.95
C GLY A 30 -18.84 3.29 -24.24
N ARG A 31 -19.75 4.20 -23.92
CA ARG A 31 -19.45 5.45 -23.22
C ARG A 31 -20.06 5.42 -21.83
N VAL A 32 -19.28 5.78 -20.83
CA VAL A 32 -19.68 5.86 -19.43
C VAL A 32 -19.61 7.31 -19.00
N GLU A 33 -20.73 7.90 -18.58
CA GLU A 33 -20.69 9.21 -17.92
C GLU A 33 -20.02 9.07 -16.55
N LEU A 34 -19.15 10.03 -16.25
CA LEU A 34 -18.41 10.08 -15.01
C LEU A 34 -18.93 11.23 -14.12
N GLU A 35 -19.03 10.96 -12.82
CA GLU A 35 -19.49 11.91 -11.81
C GLU A 35 -18.41 12.11 -10.73
N PRO A 36 -18.23 13.34 -10.21
CA PRO A 36 -17.33 13.56 -9.09
C PRO A 36 -17.80 12.84 -7.82
N GLU A 37 -16.87 12.20 -7.12
CA GLU A 37 -17.12 11.51 -5.85
C GLU A 37 -15.98 11.75 -4.85
N SER A 38 -16.29 11.79 -3.56
CA SER A 38 -15.31 11.97 -2.46
C SER A 38 -14.99 10.64 -1.75
N GLY A 39 -14.90 9.56 -2.51
CA GLY A 39 -14.66 8.19 -2.03
C GLY A 39 -13.29 7.61 -2.38
N GLY A 40 -12.39 8.41 -2.94
CA GLY A 40 -11.03 8.02 -3.29
C GLY A 40 -10.18 7.67 -2.07
N TRP A 41 -9.08 6.95 -2.33
CA TRP A 41 -8.13 6.46 -1.34
C TRP A 41 -6.68 6.80 -1.73
N ALA A 42 -5.71 6.38 -0.93
CA ALA A 42 -4.31 6.49 -1.28
C ALA A 42 -3.92 5.41 -2.31
N TYR A 43 -3.97 5.75 -3.60
CA TYR A 43 -3.84 4.77 -4.69
C TYR A 43 -2.43 4.64 -5.28
N ARG A 44 -1.54 5.62 -5.07
CA ARG A 44 -0.21 5.65 -5.67
C ARG A 44 0.86 5.36 -4.62
N ASN A 45 1.58 4.25 -4.77
CA ASN A 45 2.78 4.00 -3.97
C ASN A 45 3.90 4.96 -4.39
N ILE A 46 4.45 5.70 -3.44
CA ILE A 46 5.51 6.69 -3.69
C ILE A 46 6.83 6.34 -3.02
N ALA A 47 6.78 5.46 -2.02
CA ALA A 47 7.94 4.89 -1.36
C ALA A 47 7.60 3.51 -0.81
N SER A 48 8.58 2.63 -0.84
CA SER A 48 8.55 1.35 -0.14
C SER A 48 9.96 0.96 0.27
N ALA A 49 10.04 0.22 1.37
CA ALA A 49 11.26 -0.44 1.80
C ALA A 49 10.92 -1.87 2.20
N SER A 50 11.92 -2.74 2.09
CA SER A 50 11.83 -4.11 2.56
C SER A 50 13.16 -4.53 3.15
N ILE A 51 13.10 -5.25 4.25
CA ILE A 51 14.23 -5.83 4.94
C ILE A 51 14.10 -7.33 4.76
N ARG A 52 15.02 -7.94 4.01
CA ARG A 52 15.02 -9.39 3.75
C ARG A 52 16.32 -10.13 4.13
N PRO A 53 16.95 -9.90 5.28
CA PRO A 53 17.99 -10.80 5.76
C PRO A 53 17.36 -12.00 6.48
N ILE A 54 17.39 -13.17 5.83
CA ILE A 54 16.94 -14.45 6.41
C ILE A 54 17.85 -14.88 7.57
N LYS A 55 19.08 -14.35 7.65
CA LYS A 55 19.99 -14.42 8.81
C LYS A 55 20.77 -13.12 8.89
N VAL A 56 20.73 -12.46 10.05
CA VAL A 56 21.57 -11.29 10.35
C VAL A 56 22.71 -11.69 11.28
N ASP A 57 23.62 -10.77 11.58
CA ASP A 57 24.67 -11.06 12.55
C ASP A 57 24.04 -11.41 13.91
N SER A 58 24.62 -12.39 14.60
CA SER A 58 24.26 -12.76 15.97
C SER A 58 24.40 -11.61 16.96
N ASP A 59 25.27 -10.65 16.65
CA ASP A 59 25.49 -9.44 17.44
C ASP A 59 24.62 -8.26 16.98
N ASP A 60 23.86 -8.40 15.89
CA ASP A 60 22.90 -7.38 15.46
C ASP A 60 21.70 -7.29 16.43
N ARG A 61 21.02 -6.14 16.39
CA ARG A 61 19.83 -5.86 17.20
C ARG A 61 18.66 -5.48 16.32
N LEU A 62 17.45 -5.79 16.74
CA LEU A 62 16.24 -5.42 15.98
C LEU A 62 16.13 -3.90 15.75
N GLY A 63 16.55 -3.10 16.72
CA GLY A 63 16.64 -1.65 16.58
C GLY A 63 17.52 -1.16 15.42
N ASN A 64 18.47 -1.97 14.93
CA ASN A 64 19.31 -1.62 13.78
C ASN A 64 18.50 -1.58 12.48
N TYR A 65 17.53 -2.48 12.34
CA TYR A 65 16.68 -2.64 11.14
C TYR A 65 15.48 -1.68 11.13
N ARG A 66 15.18 -1.07 12.27
CA ARG A 66 14.09 -0.10 12.40
C ARG A 66 14.21 1.07 11.41
N ASN A 67 15.43 1.59 11.26
CA ASN A 67 15.73 2.71 10.36
C ASN A 67 15.57 2.34 8.88
N ASP A 68 15.77 1.07 8.53
CA ASP A 68 15.62 0.58 7.16
C ASP A 68 14.14 0.51 6.72
N LEU A 69 13.20 0.56 7.67
CA LEU A 69 11.76 0.70 7.43
C LEU A 69 11.26 2.15 7.53
N GLU A 70 12.15 3.11 7.81
CA GLU A 70 11.80 4.53 7.78
C GLU A 70 11.85 5.03 6.34
N LEU A 71 10.81 5.73 5.92
CA LEU A 71 10.65 6.17 4.53
C LEU A 71 10.58 7.68 4.46
N GLN A 72 11.19 8.24 3.42
CA GLN A 72 11.02 9.64 3.07
C GLN A 72 10.91 9.80 1.56
N LYS A 73 10.01 10.69 1.13
CA LYS A 73 9.81 10.97 -0.29
C LYS A 73 9.41 12.42 -0.52
N THR A 74 10.12 13.07 -1.43
CA THR A 74 9.66 14.32 -2.02
C THR A 74 8.74 14.03 -3.19
N ILE A 75 7.58 14.69 -3.22
CA ILE A 75 6.59 14.58 -4.28
C ILE A 75 5.90 15.93 -4.53
N THR A 76 5.51 16.16 -5.77
CA THR A 76 4.68 17.30 -6.15
C THR A 76 3.20 16.92 -6.01
N ILE A 77 2.43 17.75 -5.31
CA ILE A 77 0.97 17.62 -5.17
C ILE A 77 0.36 18.98 -5.48
N GLY A 78 -0.53 19.06 -6.47
CA GLY A 78 -0.97 20.31 -7.05
C GLY A 78 0.21 21.06 -7.68
N LYS A 79 0.49 22.26 -7.16
CA LYS A 79 1.68 23.03 -7.55
C LYS A 79 2.77 23.05 -6.49
N GLY A 80 2.54 22.40 -5.34
CA GLY A 80 3.47 22.44 -4.23
C GLY A 80 4.38 21.22 -4.16
N GLU A 81 5.59 21.43 -3.64
CA GLU A 81 6.52 20.35 -3.33
C GLU A 81 6.37 19.95 -1.85
N TYR A 82 6.21 18.66 -1.61
CA TYR A 82 5.98 18.09 -0.28
C TYR A 82 7.03 17.04 0.04
N LEU A 83 7.54 17.07 1.27
CA LEU A 83 8.25 15.94 1.88
C LEU A 83 7.27 15.15 2.74
N ILE A 84 7.05 13.89 2.39
CA ILE A 84 6.35 12.93 3.25
C ILE A 84 7.39 12.01 3.85
N ALA A 85 7.47 11.97 5.18
CA ALA A 85 8.40 11.14 5.92
C ALA A 85 7.68 10.33 7.00
N THR A 86 8.20 9.13 7.24
CA THR A 86 7.69 8.15 8.20
C THR A 86 8.86 7.60 8.98
N ARG A 87 8.72 7.56 10.30
CA ARG A 87 9.80 7.14 11.18
C ARG A 87 9.25 6.52 12.44
N PHE A 88 9.99 5.61 13.05
CA PHE A 88 9.57 5.11 14.35
C PHE A 88 9.96 6.11 15.45
N LYS A 89 9.10 6.31 16.46
CA LYS A 89 9.33 7.17 17.62
C LYS A 89 10.55 6.73 18.42
N THR A 90 11.68 7.40 18.29
CA THR A 90 12.87 7.07 19.08
C THR A 90 12.76 7.73 20.46
N ASN A 91 13.02 6.98 21.54
CA ASN A 91 13.28 7.57 22.86
C ASN A 91 14.70 8.18 22.94
N ARG A 92 15.49 8.04 21.86
CA ARG A 92 16.85 8.56 21.76
C ARG A 92 16.80 10.05 21.40
N ILE A 93 16.67 10.89 22.43
CA ILE A 93 17.21 12.26 22.40
C ILE A 93 18.74 12.10 22.41
N ARG A 94 19.34 11.69 21.30
CA ARG A 94 20.80 11.66 21.15
C ARG A 94 21.21 12.36 19.87
N THR A 95 21.62 13.60 20.10
CA THR A 95 22.68 14.33 19.38
C THR A 95 22.44 14.59 17.90
N GLY A 96 21.77 15.73 17.63
CA GLY A 96 22.34 16.81 16.83
C GLY A 96 22.60 16.52 15.35
N HIS A 97 21.88 17.28 14.50
CA HIS A 97 22.01 17.40 13.04
C HIS A 97 21.08 16.55 12.17
N ASP A 98 19.95 16.08 12.70
CA ASP A 98 18.84 15.79 11.78
C ASP A 98 18.16 17.11 11.41
N ILE A 99 18.15 17.44 10.12
CA ILE A 99 17.53 18.67 9.60
C ILE A 99 16.04 18.69 9.95
N LEU A 100 15.42 17.51 10.07
CA LEU A 100 14.05 17.33 10.54
C LEU A 100 13.89 17.68 12.03
N ASP A 101 14.84 17.36 12.90
CA ASP A 101 14.78 17.73 14.32
C ASP A 101 14.80 19.25 14.55
N ILE A 102 15.35 20.02 13.60
CA ILE A 102 15.25 21.49 13.61
C ILE A 102 13.83 21.95 13.23
N PHE A 103 13.17 21.27 12.28
CA PHE A 103 11.78 21.53 11.90
C PHE A 103 10.76 21.04 12.95
N LEU A 104 11.12 20.03 13.76
CA LEU A 104 10.27 19.40 14.76
C LEU A 104 10.27 20.09 16.13
N LYS A 105 11.07 21.15 16.32
CA LYS A 105 11.17 21.92 17.58
C LYS A 105 9.95 22.81 17.87
N SER A 106 8.94 22.83 17.02
CA SER A 106 7.65 23.44 17.37
C SER A 106 6.77 22.44 18.10
N ASP A 107 6.83 22.54 19.42
CA ASP A 107 5.94 21.88 20.37
C ASP A 107 4.47 22.03 19.97
N LEU A 108 3.76 20.90 20.02
CA LEU A 108 2.32 20.64 20.03
C LEU A 108 1.85 19.83 18.82
N PHE A 109 1.21 18.70 19.16
CA PHE A 109 0.31 17.84 18.36
C PHE A 109 0.83 16.44 17.95
N THR A 110 0.27 15.48 18.71
CA THR A 110 -0.11 14.09 18.42
C THR A 110 0.95 13.14 17.86
N LEU A 111 1.87 12.81 18.78
CA LEU A 111 2.58 11.54 18.82
C LEU A 111 1.58 10.44 19.18
N PHE A 112 1.12 9.66 18.19
CA PHE A 112 0.38 8.44 18.48
C PHE A 112 1.10 7.25 17.84
N GLY A 113 1.14 6.15 18.58
CA GLY A 113 1.90 4.96 18.20
C GLY A 113 3.42 5.14 18.23
N ASP A 114 4.12 4.05 17.95
CA ASP A 114 5.58 4.06 17.79
C ASP A 114 5.99 4.42 16.36
N TYR A 115 5.08 4.76 15.44
CA TYR A 115 5.37 5.15 14.06
C TYR A 115 4.74 6.51 13.71
N GLN A 116 5.56 7.47 13.32
CA GLN A 116 5.23 8.88 13.13
C GLN A 116 5.13 9.22 11.65
N ILE A 117 4.17 10.08 11.30
CA ILE A 117 3.99 10.63 9.96
C ILE A 117 4.25 12.13 9.97
N PHE A 118 5.06 12.56 9.00
CA PHE A 118 5.42 13.95 8.78
C PHE A 118 5.12 14.33 7.34
N VAL A 119 4.50 15.50 7.17
CA VAL A 119 4.23 16.12 5.88
C VAL A 119 4.69 17.56 5.96
N TYR A 120 5.59 17.96 5.08
CA TYR A 120 6.13 19.32 5.03
C TYR A 120 5.99 19.90 3.65
N ASN A 121 5.49 21.12 3.57
CA ASN A 121 5.34 21.86 2.32
C ASN A 121 6.55 22.80 2.17
N PHE A 122 7.31 22.65 1.09
CA PHE A 122 8.50 23.45 0.82
C PHE A 122 8.19 24.92 0.46
N ASP A 123 7.01 25.20 -0.10
CA ASP A 123 6.59 26.55 -0.47
C ASP A 123 6.25 27.39 0.76
N THR A 124 5.44 26.84 1.66
CA THR A 124 5.07 27.53 2.90
C THR A 124 6.17 27.45 3.95
N LYS A 125 7.10 26.50 3.80
CA LYS A 125 8.15 26.17 4.77
C LYS A 125 7.58 25.76 6.12
N GLU A 126 6.41 25.13 6.10
CA GLU A 126 5.69 24.72 7.29
C GLU A 126 5.31 23.24 7.21
N ARG A 127 5.21 22.62 8.39
CA ARG A 127 4.57 21.31 8.51
C ARG A 127 3.09 21.45 8.20
N VAL A 128 2.58 20.54 7.36
CA VAL A 128 1.17 20.49 7.01
C VAL A 128 0.37 19.94 8.19
N LYS A 129 -0.73 20.62 8.54
CA LYS A 129 -1.69 20.12 9.53
C LYS A 129 -2.53 19.01 8.90
N THR A 130 -2.47 17.81 9.47
CA THR A 130 -3.22 16.64 9.03
C THR A 130 -4.35 16.31 10.01
N ILE A 131 -5.36 15.60 9.52
CA ILE A 131 -6.42 14.98 10.30
C ILE A 131 -6.20 13.47 10.26
N ILE A 132 -6.27 12.82 11.42
CA ILE A 132 -6.07 11.38 11.55
C ILE A 132 -7.37 10.64 11.23
N ALA A 133 -7.29 9.73 10.26
CA ALA A 133 -8.38 8.88 9.80
C ALA A 133 -8.40 7.53 10.50
N LYS A 134 -7.20 6.96 10.61
CA LYS A 134 -6.91 5.62 11.09
C LYS A 134 -5.54 5.66 11.72
N ASP A 135 -5.45 5.06 12.89
CA ASP A 135 -4.24 4.91 13.65
C ASP A 135 -4.36 3.58 14.36
N SER A 136 -3.77 2.56 13.74
CA SER A 136 -3.93 1.18 14.18
C SER A 136 -2.58 0.49 14.17
N GLU A 137 -2.23 -0.06 15.32
CA GLU A 137 -0.96 -0.73 15.54
C GLU A 137 -1.21 -1.94 16.43
N PHE A 138 -0.70 -3.10 16.02
CA PHE A 138 -0.93 -4.37 16.69
C PHE A 138 0.34 -5.22 16.65
N GLY A 139 0.46 -6.11 17.63
CA GLY A 139 1.56 -7.06 17.75
C GLY A 139 2.45 -6.78 18.95
N ASP A 140 3.65 -7.33 18.91
CA ASP A 140 4.60 -7.32 20.00
C ASP A 140 5.45 -6.03 20.02
N ASP A 141 5.96 -5.70 21.19
CA ASP A 141 7.08 -4.76 21.35
C ASP A 141 8.37 -5.43 20.85
N TRP A 142 8.48 -5.54 19.53
CA TRP A 142 9.49 -6.35 18.85
C TRP A 142 10.91 -5.82 19.07
N ASP A 143 11.10 -4.50 19.21
CA ASP A 143 12.42 -3.90 19.38
C ASP A 143 12.92 -3.98 20.82
N SER A 144 12.03 -4.00 21.83
CA SER A 144 12.45 -4.11 23.23
C SER A 144 12.39 -5.54 23.79
N LEU A 145 11.41 -6.35 23.37
CA LEU A 145 11.20 -7.68 23.96
C LEU A 145 12.23 -8.71 23.52
N ILE A 146 12.88 -8.57 22.36
CA ILE A 146 13.88 -9.55 21.95
C ILE A 146 15.07 -9.56 22.92
N ASP A 147 15.50 -8.37 23.35
CA ASP A 147 16.61 -8.16 24.26
C ASP A 147 16.17 -8.10 25.75
N ASP A 148 14.90 -8.38 26.08
CA ASP A 148 14.42 -8.29 27.46
C ASP A 148 15.15 -9.31 28.37
N PRO A 149 15.91 -8.84 29.38
CA PRO A 149 16.68 -9.71 30.24
C PRO A 149 15.84 -10.51 31.23
N ARG A 150 14.58 -10.14 31.41
CA ARG A 150 13.66 -10.85 32.29
C ARG A 150 12.95 -11.99 31.56
N ALA A 151 12.99 -11.99 30.24
CA ALA A 151 12.35 -13.00 29.44
C ALA A 151 13.22 -14.26 29.34
N ASN A 152 12.81 -15.35 29.98
CA ASN A 152 13.44 -16.65 29.84
C ASN A 152 12.89 -17.35 28.58
N PHE A 153 13.55 -17.17 27.43
CA PHE A 153 13.20 -17.86 26.19
C PHE A 153 14.43 -18.47 25.51
N ASN A 154 14.27 -19.66 24.95
CA ASN A 154 15.27 -20.23 24.05
C ASN A 154 15.07 -19.69 22.63
N LYS A 155 13.84 -19.83 22.12
CA LYS A 155 13.40 -19.28 20.83
C LYS A 155 12.23 -18.31 21.05
N ARG A 156 12.23 -17.20 20.32
CA ARG A 156 11.16 -16.20 20.36
C ARG A 156 10.87 -15.69 18.96
N ASN A 157 9.58 -15.60 18.64
CA ASN A 157 9.08 -15.01 17.41
C ASN A 157 8.24 -13.80 17.80
N LEU A 158 8.50 -12.64 17.19
CA LEU A 158 7.77 -11.41 17.43
C LEU A 158 7.29 -10.84 16.10
N GLU A 159 6.06 -10.32 16.09
CA GLU A 159 5.48 -9.68 14.92
C GLU A 159 4.83 -8.36 15.31
N ARG A 160 5.00 -7.31 14.49
CA ARG A 160 4.26 -6.05 14.63
C ARG A 160 3.83 -5.52 13.28
N LYS A 161 2.64 -4.91 13.27
CA LYS A 161 2.07 -4.26 12.10
C LYS A 161 1.48 -2.91 12.50
N GLY A 162 1.75 -1.90 11.67
CA GLY A 162 1.11 -0.59 11.75
C GLY A 162 0.42 -0.25 10.44
N ASP A 163 -0.73 0.41 10.56
CA ASP A 163 -1.53 0.92 9.44
C ASP A 163 -2.17 2.24 9.87
N PHE A 164 -1.78 3.30 9.16
CA PHE A 164 -2.05 4.69 9.51
C PHE A 164 -2.56 5.41 8.27
N VAL A 165 -3.65 6.16 8.43
CA VAL A 165 -4.22 7.00 7.37
C VAL A 165 -4.41 8.41 7.90
N GLN A 166 -3.91 9.38 7.16
CA GLN A 166 -4.08 10.80 7.43
C GLN A 166 -4.55 11.53 6.19
N TYR A 167 -5.22 12.67 6.38
CA TYR A 167 -5.59 13.54 5.28
C TYR A 167 -5.25 15.00 5.57
N PHE A 168 -4.98 15.77 4.53
CA PHE A 168 -4.86 17.22 4.58
C PHE A 168 -5.48 17.85 3.34
N ARG A 169 -5.90 19.11 3.46
CA ARG A 169 -6.39 19.90 2.33
C ARG A 169 -5.21 20.52 1.61
N GLU A 170 -4.98 20.14 0.36
CA GLU A 170 -3.94 20.75 -0.47
C GLU A 170 -4.42 22.14 -0.93
N PRO A 171 -3.67 23.22 -0.65
CA PRO A 171 -4.15 24.59 -0.78
C PRO A 171 -4.36 25.05 -2.23
N VAL A 172 -3.67 24.49 -3.22
CA VAL A 172 -3.74 24.96 -4.62
C VAL A 172 -4.89 24.31 -5.37
N THR A 173 -5.02 23.00 -5.23
CA THR A 173 -6.05 22.17 -5.86
C THR A 173 -7.36 22.22 -5.08
N GLU A 174 -7.30 22.63 -3.81
CA GLU A 174 -8.42 22.52 -2.88
C GLU A 174 -8.99 21.09 -2.90
N ARG A 175 -8.13 20.08 -2.81
CA ARG A 175 -8.54 18.68 -2.72
C ARG A 175 -7.97 18.06 -1.45
N ASP A 176 -8.66 17.06 -0.94
CA ASP A 176 -8.23 16.36 0.26
C ASP A 176 -7.24 15.27 -0.18
N CYS A 177 -5.97 15.50 0.11
CA CYS A 177 -4.93 14.53 -0.10
C CYS A 177 -4.98 13.51 1.04
N VAL A 178 -5.00 12.23 0.69
CA VAL A 178 -4.97 11.07 1.59
C VAL A 178 -3.57 10.47 1.54
N ILE A 179 -2.99 10.24 2.71
CA ILE A 179 -1.74 9.53 2.88
C ILE A 179 -2.06 8.28 3.69
N GLU A 180 -1.71 7.12 3.13
CA GLU A 180 -1.78 5.83 3.80
C GLU A 180 -0.37 5.29 3.94
N ILE A 181 -0.05 4.87 5.15
CA ILE A 181 1.26 4.38 5.52
C ILE A 181 1.05 3.09 6.28
N GLY A 182 1.85 2.08 5.94
CA GLY A 182 1.86 0.85 6.70
C GLY A 182 3.25 0.28 6.80
N TYR A 183 3.42 -0.56 7.81
CA TYR A 183 4.60 -1.38 7.97
C TYR A 183 4.21 -2.73 8.58
N GLU A 184 5.00 -3.74 8.29
CA GLU A 184 4.93 -5.06 8.89
C GLU A 184 6.36 -5.52 9.19
N ILE A 185 6.58 -6.09 10.35
CA ILE A 185 7.87 -6.67 10.73
C ILE A 185 7.66 -7.96 11.49
N LYS A 186 8.47 -8.95 11.16
CA LYS A 186 8.56 -10.26 11.78
C LYS A 186 10.00 -10.52 12.14
N SER A 187 10.20 -11.07 13.33
CA SER A 187 11.53 -11.41 13.81
C SER A 187 11.50 -12.75 14.52
N GLU A 188 12.59 -13.49 14.37
CA GLU A 188 12.84 -14.73 15.10
C GLU A 188 14.26 -14.66 15.68
N ALA A 189 14.37 -14.93 16.97
CA ALA A 189 15.65 -15.08 17.67
C ALA A 189 15.75 -16.42 18.39
N LEU A 190 16.94 -17.02 18.30
CA LEU A 190 17.41 -18.15 19.08
C LEU A 190 18.58 -17.67 19.94
N ARG A 191 18.47 -17.74 21.27
CA ARG A 191 19.53 -17.27 22.18
C ARG A 191 20.64 -18.30 22.32
N THR A 192 21.87 -17.81 22.45
CA THR A 192 23.02 -18.66 22.77
C THR A 192 22.99 -19.05 24.25
N ILE A 193 23.16 -20.34 24.52
CA ILE A 193 23.27 -20.91 25.87
C ILE A 193 24.68 -21.46 26.13
N ASN A 194 25.15 -21.37 27.38
CA ASN A 194 26.39 -21.99 27.83
C ASN A 194 26.19 -23.49 28.15
N ASN A 195 27.27 -24.17 28.54
CA ASN A 195 27.23 -25.61 28.87
C ASN A 195 26.36 -25.94 30.10
N ASP A 196 26.08 -24.95 30.94
CA ASP A 196 25.22 -25.06 32.13
C ASP A 196 23.74 -24.75 31.79
N GLY A 197 23.45 -24.43 30.53
CA GLY A 197 22.11 -24.08 30.04
C GLY A 197 21.69 -22.64 30.35
N GLU A 198 22.61 -21.79 30.79
CA GLU A 198 22.38 -20.37 31.07
C GLU A 198 22.64 -19.53 29.81
N PHE A 199 21.94 -18.41 29.67
CA PHE A 199 22.13 -17.52 28.52
C PHE A 199 23.47 -16.79 28.57
N ILE A 200 24.08 -16.62 27.39
CA ILE A 200 25.31 -15.84 27.25
C ILE A 200 24.95 -14.37 27.03
N GLU A 201 25.47 -13.52 27.90
CA GLU A 201 25.42 -12.06 27.80
C GLU A 201 26.83 -11.50 27.56
N ASP A 202 26.92 -10.40 26.81
CA ASP A 202 28.14 -9.62 26.58
C ASP A 202 27.82 -8.13 26.70
N ASP A 203 28.54 -7.41 27.57
CA ASP A 203 28.28 -6.00 27.91
C ASP A 203 26.81 -5.65 28.26
N GLY A 204 26.08 -6.61 28.83
CA GLY A 204 24.67 -6.45 29.23
C GLY A 204 23.66 -6.67 28.09
N GLU A 205 24.11 -7.17 26.95
CA GLU A 205 23.27 -7.56 25.81
C GLU A 205 23.32 -9.07 25.56
N TYR A 206 22.21 -9.66 25.11
CA TYR A 206 22.15 -11.09 24.81
C TYR A 206 22.84 -11.43 23.49
N LYS A 207 23.50 -12.59 23.46
CA LYS A 207 23.99 -13.18 22.21
C LYS A 207 22.97 -14.12 21.60
N TYR A 208 22.81 -14.01 20.29
CA TYR A 208 21.93 -14.88 19.52
C TYR A 208 22.76 -15.94 18.79
N GLU A 209 22.25 -17.16 18.70
CA GLU A 209 22.77 -18.18 17.77
C GLU A 209 22.22 -17.90 16.36
N GLU A 210 20.96 -17.48 16.29
CA GLU A 210 20.30 -17.08 15.05
C GLU A 210 19.37 -15.90 15.34
N LEU A 211 19.48 -14.86 14.52
CA LEU A 211 18.54 -13.75 14.45
C LEU A 211 18.12 -13.59 12.98
N SER A 212 16.81 -13.48 12.75
CA SER A 212 16.25 -13.24 11.43
C SER A 212 15.17 -12.17 11.51
N VAL A 213 15.10 -11.34 10.47
CA VAL A 213 14.20 -10.20 10.38
C VAL A 213 13.62 -10.14 8.97
N ASP A 214 12.30 -10.08 8.86
CA ASP A 214 11.59 -9.84 7.61
C ASP A 214 10.64 -8.67 7.82
N GLY A 215 10.80 -7.61 7.04
CA GLY A 215 10.04 -6.38 7.22
C GLY A 215 9.71 -5.71 5.91
N SER A 216 8.62 -4.95 5.92
CA SER A 216 8.23 -4.07 4.82
C SER A 216 7.56 -2.80 5.34
N ALA A 217 7.74 -1.70 4.62
CA ALA A 217 7.07 -0.44 4.87
C ALA A 217 6.68 0.20 3.55
N TRP A 218 5.62 1.00 3.54
CA TRP A 218 5.14 1.70 2.34
C TRP A 218 4.49 3.04 2.67
N ILE A 219 4.58 3.96 1.70
CA ILE A 219 3.80 5.20 1.65
C ILE A 219 2.98 5.18 0.37
N ASN A 220 1.65 5.25 0.52
CA ASN A 220 0.72 5.51 -0.55
C ASN A 220 0.14 6.92 -0.39
N VAL A 221 -0.17 7.55 -1.51
CA VAL A 221 -0.81 8.87 -1.57
C VAL A 221 -1.90 8.88 -2.64
N GLY A 222 -2.87 9.76 -2.49
CA GLY A 222 -3.90 10.01 -3.51
C GLY A 222 -4.80 11.17 -3.12
N PHE A 223 -5.72 11.55 -4.00
CA PHE A 223 -6.83 12.44 -3.65
C PHE A 223 -8.09 11.66 -3.31
N ARG A 224 -8.82 12.15 -2.31
CA ARG A 224 -10.14 11.63 -1.94
C ARG A 224 -11.18 11.93 -3.01
N GLN A 225 -11.09 13.10 -3.65
CA GLN A 225 -11.92 13.42 -4.80
C GLN A 225 -11.46 12.58 -6.00
N CYS A 226 -12.37 11.93 -6.71
CA CYS A 226 -12.13 11.14 -7.92
C CYS A 226 -13.33 11.28 -8.86
N LEU A 227 -13.24 10.75 -10.08
CA LEU A 227 -14.43 10.59 -10.93
C LEU A 227 -14.87 9.13 -10.91
N THR A 228 -16.17 8.86 -10.83
CA THR A 228 -16.69 7.49 -10.86
C THR A 228 -17.79 7.33 -11.90
N GLY A 229 -17.89 6.13 -12.47
CA GLY A 229 -18.93 5.80 -13.44
C GLY A 229 -19.16 4.30 -13.50
N LYS A 230 -20.38 3.89 -13.85
CA LYS A 230 -20.77 2.48 -13.92
C LYS A 230 -21.12 2.13 -15.35
N HIS A 231 -20.59 1.01 -15.83
CA HIS A 231 -20.95 0.43 -17.12
C HIS A 231 -21.59 -0.93 -16.90
N GLY A 232 -22.76 -1.15 -17.50
CA GLY A 232 -23.52 -2.38 -17.36
C GLY A 232 -23.77 -3.03 -18.72
N VAL A 233 -23.57 -4.35 -18.79
CA VAL A 233 -23.92 -5.16 -19.97
C VAL A 233 -24.68 -6.41 -19.51
N GLY A 234 -25.99 -6.43 -19.74
CA GLY A 234 -26.87 -7.44 -19.15
C GLY A 234 -26.94 -7.33 -17.63
N ASP A 235 -26.79 -8.45 -16.92
CA ASP A 235 -26.82 -8.51 -15.45
C ASP A 235 -25.48 -8.13 -14.79
N GLN A 236 -24.53 -7.64 -15.58
CA GLN A 236 -23.13 -7.49 -15.19
C GLN A 236 -22.76 -6.02 -15.20
N ARG A 237 -22.00 -5.59 -14.21
CA ARG A 237 -21.61 -4.19 -14.03
C ARG A 237 -20.15 -4.08 -13.64
N ILE A 238 -19.48 -3.08 -14.17
CA ILE A 238 -18.13 -2.66 -13.77
C ILE A 238 -18.24 -1.20 -13.33
N GLN A 239 -17.68 -0.88 -12.16
CA GLN A 239 -17.49 0.49 -11.71
C GLN A 239 -16.04 0.91 -11.96
N PHE A 240 -15.90 2.06 -12.61
CA PHE A 240 -14.62 2.70 -12.85
C PHE A 240 -14.43 3.88 -11.91
N TYR A 241 -13.18 4.08 -11.52
CA TYR A 241 -12.70 5.21 -10.73
C TYR A 241 -11.54 5.83 -11.50
N ILE A 242 -11.65 7.11 -11.85
CA ILE A 242 -10.55 7.87 -12.46
C ILE A 242 -9.80 8.57 -11.35
N LEU A 243 -8.53 8.21 -11.23
CA LEU A 243 -7.63 8.60 -10.16
C LEU A 243 -6.61 9.57 -10.73
N ASP A 244 -6.54 10.75 -10.12
CA ASP A 244 -5.61 11.82 -10.47
C ASP A 244 -4.17 11.36 -10.15
N TRP A 245 -3.50 10.76 -11.13
CA TRP A 245 -2.31 9.95 -10.90
C TRP A 245 -1.06 10.82 -10.75
N ASN A 246 -1.00 11.92 -11.51
CA ASN A 246 0.05 12.92 -11.40
C ASN A 246 -0.18 13.88 -10.22
N LEU A 247 -1.32 13.78 -9.54
CA LEU A 247 -1.71 14.56 -8.37
C LEU A 247 -1.79 16.07 -8.67
N ASN A 248 -2.13 16.46 -9.90
CA ASN A 248 -2.12 17.87 -10.31
C ASN A 248 -3.44 18.60 -9.97
N GLY A 249 -4.49 17.88 -9.57
CA GLY A 249 -5.80 18.42 -9.21
C GLY A 249 -6.82 18.41 -10.33
N GLU A 250 -6.42 18.11 -11.56
CA GLU A 250 -7.23 18.02 -12.76
C GLU A 250 -7.34 16.56 -13.24
N PHE A 251 -8.29 16.29 -14.14
CA PHE A 251 -8.41 14.95 -14.74
C PHE A 251 -8.00 14.96 -16.22
N ASP A 252 -7.01 14.14 -16.58
CA ASP A 252 -6.42 14.08 -17.91
C ASP A 252 -5.91 12.68 -18.35
N GLU A 253 -5.18 12.63 -19.46
CA GLU A 253 -4.68 11.37 -20.04
C GLU A 253 -3.51 10.77 -19.25
N GLU A 254 -2.84 11.56 -18.41
CA GLU A 254 -1.80 11.09 -17.50
C GLU A 254 -2.36 10.41 -16.25
N ASP A 255 -3.68 10.42 -16.08
CA ASP A 255 -4.37 9.75 -15.00
C ASP A 255 -4.58 8.27 -15.25
N ARG A 256 -5.16 7.58 -14.26
CA ARG A 256 -5.38 6.15 -14.32
C ARG A 256 -6.81 5.79 -14.00
N ALA A 257 -7.32 4.76 -14.68
CA ALA A 257 -8.62 4.17 -14.39
C ALA A 257 -8.43 2.92 -13.52
N TRP A 258 -9.08 2.87 -12.37
CA TRP A 258 -9.22 1.65 -11.58
C TRP A 258 -10.58 1.00 -11.81
N SER A 259 -10.61 -0.33 -11.91
CA SER A 259 -11.82 -1.13 -12.06
C SER A 259 -12.09 -1.95 -10.81
N ASP A 260 -13.32 -1.88 -10.29
CA ASP A 260 -13.75 -2.68 -9.15
C ASP A 260 -13.83 -4.18 -9.44
N TYR A 261 -14.00 -4.55 -10.71
CA TYR A 261 -14.17 -5.93 -11.14
C TYR A 261 -12.84 -6.71 -11.14
N THR A 262 -11.79 -6.11 -11.71
CA THR A 262 -10.46 -6.73 -11.82
C THR A 262 -9.52 -6.31 -10.70
N ASN A 263 -9.88 -5.26 -9.94
CA ASN A 263 -9.01 -4.62 -8.95
C ASN A 263 -7.65 -4.19 -9.54
N LYS A 264 -7.66 -3.67 -10.77
CA LYS A 264 -6.46 -3.22 -11.50
C LYS A 264 -6.54 -1.76 -11.85
N ILE A 265 -5.37 -1.13 -11.93
CA ILE A 265 -5.14 0.22 -12.40
C ILE A 265 -4.69 0.13 -13.87
N TYR A 266 -5.29 0.95 -14.73
CA TYR A 266 -5.07 0.97 -16.17
C TYR A 266 -4.60 2.35 -16.61
N GLU A 267 -3.63 2.37 -17.53
CA GLU A 267 -3.24 3.58 -18.24
C GLU A 267 -4.19 3.84 -19.41
N PHE A 268 -4.49 5.11 -19.68
CA PHE A 268 -5.28 5.46 -20.86
C PHE A 268 -4.50 5.20 -22.15
N GLY A 269 -5.19 4.77 -23.19
CA GLY A 269 -4.60 4.47 -24.50
C GLY A 269 -4.01 3.05 -24.65
N GLU A 270 -3.77 2.33 -23.56
CA GLU A 270 -3.24 0.96 -23.61
C GLU A 270 -4.31 -0.08 -23.96
N GLU A 271 -3.87 -1.19 -24.58
CA GLU A 271 -4.72 -2.36 -24.80
C GLU A 271 -4.79 -3.20 -23.51
N ILE A 272 -5.96 -3.23 -22.90
CA ILE A 272 -6.19 -3.84 -21.59
C ILE A 272 -7.26 -4.94 -21.64
N ARG A 273 -7.31 -5.75 -20.59
CA ARG A 273 -8.43 -6.65 -20.31
C ARG A 273 -9.24 -6.10 -19.15
N LEU A 274 -10.55 -5.96 -19.38
CA LEU A 274 -11.53 -5.57 -18.35
C LEU A 274 -12.10 -6.77 -17.58
N THR A 275 -11.61 -7.97 -17.87
CA THR A 275 -12.04 -9.23 -17.28
C THR A 275 -10.83 -10.09 -16.96
N ASP A 276 -10.99 -11.00 -16.02
CA ASP A 276 -9.90 -11.79 -15.45
C ASP A 276 -10.14 -13.28 -15.68
N SER A 277 -10.55 -13.64 -16.90
CA SER A 277 -10.64 -15.06 -17.23
C SER A 277 -9.27 -15.72 -17.15
N TRP A 278 -9.29 -17.00 -16.76
CA TRP A 278 -8.08 -17.81 -16.65
C TRP A 278 -7.33 -17.96 -17.98
N SER A 279 -7.98 -17.70 -19.11
CA SER A 279 -7.36 -17.76 -20.43
C SER A 279 -7.50 -16.42 -21.15
N ALA A 280 -6.41 -15.66 -21.21
CA ALA A 280 -6.37 -14.35 -21.86
C ALA A 280 -6.91 -14.34 -23.31
N LYS A 281 -6.77 -15.46 -24.04
CA LYS A 281 -7.28 -15.60 -25.42
C LYS A 281 -8.81 -15.63 -25.51
N LYS A 282 -9.50 -15.86 -24.39
CA LYS A 282 -10.96 -15.89 -24.29
C LYS A 282 -11.56 -14.52 -23.93
N ASP A 283 -10.71 -13.51 -23.75
CA ASP A 283 -11.14 -12.19 -23.34
C ASP A 283 -11.09 -11.21 -24.50
N ASN A 284 -12.10 -10.37 -24.56
CA ASN A 284 -12.05 -9.15 -25.33
C ASN A 284 -11.00 -8.22 -24.71
N THR A 285 -10.28 -7.49 -25.55
CA THR A 285 -9.40 -6.42 -25.12
C THR A 285 -9.95 -5.07 -25.53
N TYR A 286 -9.64 -4.07 -24.72
CA TYR A 286 -10.22 -2.74 -24.82
C TYR A 286 -9.14 -1.67 -24.74
N ARG A 287 -9.47 -0.48 -25.22
CA ARG A 287 -8.72 0.74 -24.97
C ARG A 287 -9.61 1.70 -24.21
N LEU A 288 -9.07 2.28 -23.13
CA LEU A 288 -9.76 3.30 -22.35
C LEU A 288 -9.30 4.69 -22.77
N THR A 289 -10.24 5.62 -22.90
CA THR A 289 -9.95 7.02 -23.19
C THR A 289 -10.79 7.92 -22.30
N LEU A 290 -10.15 8.86 -21.60
CA LEU A 290 -10.84 9.89 -20.85
C LEU A 290 -11.25 11.03 -21.79
N ILE A 291 -12.56 11.29 -21.85
CA ILE A 291 -13.13 12.39 -22.59
C ILE A 291 -13.38 13.55 -21.63
N LYS A 292 -12.62 14.64 -21.83
CA LYS A 292 -12.80 15.89 -21.08
C LYS A 292 -14.04 16.65 -21.57
N PRO A 293 -14.78 17.33 -20.67
CA PRO A 293 -15.89 18.18 -21.08
C PRO A 293 -15.39 19.39 -21.88
N GLN A 294 -16.05 19.74 -22.98
CA GLN A 294 -15.72 20.92 -23.78
C GLN A 294 -16.40 22.20 -23.26
N SER A 295 -17.38 22.04 -22.37
CA SER A 295 -18.11 23.14 -21.73
C SER A 295 -18.50 22.76 -20.30
N LYS A 296 -18.86 23.76 -19.48
CA LYS A 296 -19.32 23.54 -18.09
C LYS A 296 -20.60 22.70 -17.95
N GLN A 297 -21.34 22.51 -19.05
CA GLN A 297 -22.59 21.73 -19.06
C GLN A 297 -22.34 20.26 -19.40
N GLU A 298 -21.18 19.94 -19.96
CA GLU A 298 -20.79 18.57 -20.28
C GLU A 298 -20.13 17.90 -19.06
N LYS A 299 -20.34 16.59 -18.95
CA LYS A 299 -19.65 15.76 -17.96
C LYS A 299 -18.40 15.13 -18.58
N TYR A 300 -17.45 14.78 -17.73
CA TYR A 300 -16.42 13.81 -18.10
C TYR A 300 -17.07 12.50 -18.54
N ALA A 301 -16.42 11.80 -19.47
CA ALA A 301 -16.83 10.46 -19.85
C ALA A 301 -15.63 9.55 -20.04
N LEU A 302 -15.81 8.27 -19.76
CA LEU A 302 -14.88 7.22 -20.12
C LEU A 302 -15.39 6.53 -21.38
N GLU A 303 -14.61 6.56 -22.44
CA GLU A 303 -14.84 5.78 -23.65
C GLU A 303 -14.09 4.45 -23.54
N ILE A 304 -14.81 3.35 -23.80
CA ILE A 304 -14.30 1.99 -23.80
C ILE A 304 -14.40 1.49 -25.25
N GLU A 305 -13.27 1.41 -25.94
CA GLU A 305 -13.20 0.96 -27.32
C GLU A 305 -12.83 -0.53 -27.35
N LEU A 306 -13.59 -1.37 -28.05
CA LEU A 306 -13.20 -2.77 -28.29
C LEU A 306 -12.05 -2.83 -29.30
N VAL A 307 -10.90 -3.36 -28.89
CA VAL A 307 -9.70 -3.49 -29.75
C VAL A 307 -9.67 -4.86 -30.41
N ASN A 308 -9.71 -5.93 -29.62
CA ASN A 308 -9.76 -7.30 -30.12
C ASN A 308 -10.90 -8.08 -29.49
N LYS A 309 -11.66 -8.78 -30.35
CA LYS A 309 -12.71 -9.69 -29.90
C LYS A 309 -12.13 -11.07 -29.64
N ALA A 310 -12.47 -11.67 -28.50
CA ALA A 310 -12.11 -13.03 -28.16
C ALA A 310 -12.52 -14.01 -29.27
N LYS A 311 -11.60 -14.90 -29.66
CA LYS A 311 -11.92 -15.95 -30.63
C LYS A 311 -12.88 -16.96 -29.99
N LYS A 312 -13.92 -17.34 -30.74
CA LYS A 312 -15.00 -18.22 -30.24
C LYS A 312 -14.48 -19.55 -29.74
#